data_AF-A0A0G1NFF7-F1
#
_entry.id   AF-A0A0G1NFF7-F1
#
_cell.length_a   1.000
_cell.length_b   1.000
_cell.length_c   1.000
_cell.angle_alpha   90.00
_cell.angle_beta   90.00
_cell.angle_gamma   90.00
#
_symmetry.space_group_name_H-M   'P 1'
#
loop_
_entity.id
_entity.type
_entity.pdbx_description
1 polymer ?
#
loop_
_entity_poly.entity_id
_entity_poly.type
_entity_poly.pdbx_seq_one_letter_code
_entity_poly.pdbx_strand_id
1 'polypeptide(L)'
;MNEPQNQDWSFVEHALEEGTCSGFKMAILESEKIFQQMVKNCHFKRPVVIKELPKILSEPEKFFHARLIAEKIILEPNFEITREDAKNIIAAYWRGVQDFGDWLEGVGWLEKQFLKIKYYFPKKAFAKAGIFLFLLILFIQLANKTQVGGNAIAFIADWNDFLFWKIIIAVGVCAILYFGLKITKVYLGK
;
A
#
# COMPACT_ATOMS: atom_id res chain seq x y z
N MET A 1 -14.93 2.66 5.45
CA MET A 1 -13.50 2.95 5.61
C MET A 1 -13.27 2.77 7.10
N ASN A 2 -12.56 1.71 7.53
CA ASN A 2 -12.38 1.47 8.96
C ASN A 2 -11.38 2.49 9.47
N GLU A 3 -11.86 3.43 10.29
CA GLU A 3 -11.03 4.47 10.88
C GLU A 3 -9.94 3.83 11.76
N PRO A 4 -8.68 4.27 11.65
CA PRO A 4 -7.58 3.78 12.48
C PRO A 4 -7.75 4.12 13.97
N GLN A 5 -8.73 4.94 14.35
CA GLN A 5 -8.97 5.42 15.72
C GLN A 5 -9.84 4.52 16.59
N ASN A 6 -10.51 3.50 16.05
CA ASN A 6 -11.32 2.57 16.85
C ASN A 6 -10.57 1.26 17.14
N GLN A 7 -9.38 1.37 17.72
CA GLN A 7 -8.68 0.21 18.26
C GLN A 7 -9.03 0.05 19.73
N ASP A 8 -9.52 -1.12 20.10
CA ASP A 8 -9.92 -1.40 21.47
C ASP A 8 -8.66 -1.66 22.33
N TRP A 9 -8.31 -0.68 23.16
CA TRP A 9 -7.20 -0.75 24.11
C TRP A 9 -7.63 -1.25 25.49
N SER A 10 -8.90 -1.60 25.70
CA SER A 10 -9.41 -2.02 27.01
C SER A 10 -8.68 -3.24 27.56
N PHE A 11 -8.28 -4.18 26.69
CA PHE A 11 -7.48 -5.34 27.08
C PHE A 11 -6.08 -4.98 27.57
N VAL A 12 -5.48 -3.93 27.00
CA VAL A 12 -4.17 -3.42 27.43
C VAL A 12 -4.30 -2.78 28.81
N GLU A 13 -5.34 -1.98 29.03
CA GLU A 13 -5.63 -1.33 30.31
C GLU A 13 -5.91 -2.37 31.41
N HIS A 14 -6.80 -3.31 31.16
CA HIS A 14 -7.13 -4.39 32.11
C HIS A 14 -5.90 -5.21 32.50
N ALA A 15 -5.06 -5.58 31.53
CA ALA A 15 -3.84 -6.33 31.80
C ALA A 15 -2.80 -5.50 32.60
N LEU A 16 -2.76 -4.18 32.41
CA LEU A 16 -1.92 -3.26 33.18
C LEU A 16 -2.41 -3.08 34.63
N GLU A 17 -3.73 -3.13 34.84
CA GLU A 17 -4.38 -3.01 36.14
C GLU A 17 -4.15 -4.20 37.05
N GLU A 18 -3.95 -5.40 36.48
CA GLU A 18 -3.58 -6.60 37.25
C GLU A 18 -2.33 -6.38 38.12
N GLY A 19 -1.43 -5.48 37.72
CA GLY A 19 -0.26 -5.11 38.53
C GLY A 19 0.77 -6.22 38.70
N THR A 20 0.65 -7.32 37.95
CA THR A 20 1.57 -8.47 37.98
C THR A 20 2.53 -8.44 36.79
N CYS A 21 3.68 -9.12 36.93
CA CYS A 21 4.63 -9.30 35.81
C CYS A 21 3.96 -9.95 34.58
N SER A 22 3.07 -10.93 34.80
CA SER A 22 2.31 -11.56 33.73
C SER A 22 1.34 -10.60 33.05
N GLY A 23 0.63 -9.77 33.83
CA GLY A 23 -0.25 -8.72 33.29
C GLY A 23 0.51 -7.69 32.45
N PHE A 24 1.68 -7.25 32.90
CA PHE A 24 2.53 -6.34 32.13
C PHE A 24 2.99 -6.94 30.79
N LYS A 25 3.43 -8.21 30.80
CA LYS A 25 3.75 -8.92 29.56
C LYS A 25 2.57 -8.99 28.62
N MET A 26 1.40 -9.33 29.15
CA MET A 26 0.16 -9.45 28.37
C MET A 26 -0.23 -8.09 27.74
N ALA A 27 -0.16 -7.00 28.50
CA ALA A 27 -0.44 -5.65 28.01
C ALA A 27 0.47 -5.25 26.84
N ILE A 28 1.76 -5.60 26.91
CA ILE A 28 2.73 -5.37 25.83
C ILE A 28 2.40 -6.20 24.59
N LEU A 29 2.05 -7.48 24.76
CA LEU A 29 1.71 -8.37 23.66
C LEU A 29 0.41 -7.95 22.95
N GLU A 30 -0.60 -7.54 23.71
CA GLU A 30 -1.83 -7.00 23.13
C GLU A 30 -1.56 -5.68 22.39
N SER A 31 -0.64 -4.84 22.87
CA SER A 31 -0.21 -3.63 22.15
C SER A 31 0.47 -3.94 20.80
N GLU A 32 1.37 -4.93 20.74
CA GLU A 32 1.98 -5.38 19.47
C GLU A 32 0.91 -5.96 18.53
N LYS A 33 -0.05 -6.72 19.06
CA LYS A 33 -1.13 -7.32 18.27
C LYS A 33 -2.04 -6.25 17.67
N ILE A 34 -2.37 -5.20 18.41
CA ILE A 34 -3.11 -4.03 17.93
C ILE A 34 -2.37 -3.40 16.73
N PHE A 35 -1.07 -3.14 16.85
CA PHE A 35 -0.26 -2.63 15.74
C PHE A 35 -0.24 -3.60 14.55
N GLN A 36 -0.05 -4.90 14.77
CA GLN A 36 -0.06 -5.90 13.70
C GLN A 36 -1.40 -5.96 12.97
N GLN A 37 -2.52 -5.83 13.68
CA GLN A 37 -3.84 -5.75 13.08
C GLN A 37 -3.99 -4.50 12.22
N MET A 38 -3.48 -3.36 12.67
CA MET A 38 -3.45 -2.13 11.88
C MET A 38 -2.70 -2.32 10.56
N VAL A 39 -1.50 -2.92 10.62
CA VAL A 39 -0.69 -3.24 9.45
C VAL A 39 -1.37 -4.28 8.56
N LYS A 40 -2.12 -5.23 9.11
CA LYS A 40 -2.89 -6.20 8.32
C LYS A 40 -4.08 -5.58 7.61
N ASN A 41 -4.74 -4.63 8.26
CA ASN A 41 -5.92 -3.93 7.75
C ASN A 41 -5.56 -2.87 6.71
N CYS A 42 -4.32 -2.37 6.73
CA CYS A 42 -3.85 -1.52 5.65
C CYS A 42 -3.74 -2.35 4.35
N HIS A 43 -4.27 -1.85 3.24
CA HIS A 43 -4.22 -2.54 1.94
C HIS A 43 -2.81 -2.58 1.31
N PHE A 44 -1.75 -2.46 2.12
CA PHE A 44 -0.36 -2.51 1.71
C PHE A 44 0.25 -3.87 2.07
N LYS A 45 1.23 -4.32 1.29
CA LYS A 45 1.98 -5.53 1.67
C LYS A 45 2.86 -5.23 2.88
N ARG A 46 2.88 -6.13 3.87
CA ARG A 46 3.67 -6.02 5.11
C ARG A 46 5.13 -5.54 4.91
N PRO A 47 5.90 -6.01 3.90
CA PRO A 47 7.26 -5.52 3.69
C PRO A 47 7.37 -4.04 3.31
N VAL A 48 6.35 -3.48 2.64
CA VAL A 48 6.30 -2.04 2.31
C VAL A 48 6.16 -1.25 3.58
N VAL A 49 5.20 -1.65 4.43
CA VAL A 49 4.91 -0.98 5.69
C VAL A 49 6.13 -1.00 6.60
N ILE A 50 6.77 -2.16 6.75
CA ILE A 50 7.99 -2.29 7.58
C ILE A 50 9.13 -1.39 7.08
N LYS A 51 9.28 -1.23 5.76
CA LYS A 51 10.35 -0.42 5.19
C LYS A 51 10.11 1.09 5.34
N GLU A 52 8.86 1.52 5.27
CA GLU A 52 8.52 2.94 5.42
C GLU A 52 8.32 3.35 6.88
N LEU A 53 8.07 2.38 7.79
CA LEU A 53 7.85 2.62 9.22
C LEU A 53 8.88 3.56 9.88
N PRO A 54 10.20 3.40 9.70
CA PRO A 54 11.19 4.29 10.31
C PRO A 54 11.07 5.76 9.89
N LYS A 55 10.45 6.04 8.74
CA LYS A 55 10.26 7.40 8.22
C LYS A 55 8.94 8.03 8.68
N ILE A 56 8.02 7.20 9.15
CA ILE A 56 6.67 7.60 9.54
C ILE A 56 6.61 7.85 11.06
N LEU A 57 7.34 7.03 11.81
CA LEU A 57 7.38 7.11 13.26
C LEU A 57 8.10 8.38 13.72
N SER A 58 7.50 9.08 14.67
CA SER A 58 8.10 10.21 15.37
C SER A 58 9.29 9.76 16.23
N GLU A 59 9.19 8.55 16.82
CA GLU A 59 10.20 7.96 17.70
C GLU A 59 10.53 6.51 17.28
N PRO A 60 11.22 6.31 16.14
CA PRO A 60 11.42 4.97 15.58
C PRO A 60 12.21 4.06 16.52
N GLU A 61 13.23 4.58 17.20
CA GLU A 61 14.07 3.78 18.10
C GLU A 61 13.28 3.18 19.27
N LYS A 62 12.43 3.98 19.93
CA LYS A 62 11.60 3.50 21.04
C LYS A 62 10.59 2.46 20.58
N PHE A 63 10.00 2.67 19.41
CA PHE A 63 9.06 1.72 18.82
C PHE A 63 9.75 0.39 18.48
N PHE A 64 10.90 0.40 17.80
CA PHE A 64 11.63 -0.83 17.50
C PHE A 64 12.13 -1.53 18.76
N HIS A 65 12.55 -0.77 19.78
CA HIS A 65 12.87 -1.33 21.08
C HIS A 65 11.66 -2.04 21.72
N ALA A 66 10.49 -1.41 21.73
CA ALA A 66 9.25 -2.02 22.22
C ALA A 66 8.91 -3.35 21.50
N ARG A 67 9.19 -3.45 20.19
CA ARG A 67 9.04 -4.68 19.42
C ARG A 67 10.02 -5.78 19.79
N LEU A 68 11.28 -5.41 20.04
CA LEU A 68 12.27 -6.34 20.55
C LEU A 68 11.89 -6.88 21.93
N ILE A 69 11.35 -6.04 22.81
CA ILE A 69 10.88 -6.50 24.12
C ILE A 69 9.68 -7.45 23.99
N ALA A 70 8.71 -7.15 23.11
CA ALA A 70 7.59 -8.06 22.84
C ALA A 70 8.07 -9.43 22.32
N GLU A 71 9.11 -9.45 21.48
CA GLU A 71 9.73 -10.69 21.00
C GLU A 71 10.42 -11.45 22.13
N LYS A 72 11.19 -10.77 22.99
CA LYS A 72 11.83 -11.38 24.16
C LYS A 72 10.83 -12.00 25.13
N ILE A 73 9.70 -11.34 25.38
CA ILE A 73 8.63 -11.89 26.23
C ILE A 73 8.15 -13.27 25.74
N ILE A 74 8.13 -13.49 24.42
CA ILE A 74 7.73 -14.76 23.81
C ILE A 74 8.86 -15.80 23.87
N LEU A 75 10.11 -15.37 23.64
CA LEU A 75 11.25 -16.27 23.51
C LEU A 75 11.90 -16.65 24.85
N GLU A 76 11.78 -15.80 25.87
CA GLU A 76 12.45 -15.95 27.16
C GLU A 76 11.44 -16.26 28.28
N PRO A 77 11.37 -17.53 28.77
CA PRO A 77 10.34 -17.97 29.73
C PRO A 77 10.31 -17.18 31.05
N ASN A 78 11.46 -16.66 31.47
CA ASN A 78 11.64 -15.95 32.74
C ASN A 78 11.95 -14.45 32.54
N PHE A 79 11.53 -13.88 31.40
CA PHE A 79 11.70 -12.44 31.19
C PHE A 79 11.01 -11.66 32.31
N GLU A 80 11.69 -10.76 33.00
CA GLU A 80 11.07 -9.91 34.03
C GLU A 80 10.91 -8.49 33.51
N ILE A 81 9.80 -7.85 33.86
CA ILE A 81 9.52 -6.50 33.44
C ILE A 81 8.83 -5.74 34.57
N THR A 82 9.23 -4.49 34.77
CA THR A 82 8.62 -3.63 35.77
C THR A 82 7.39 -2.93 35.20
N ARG A 83 6.54 -2.40 36.10
CA ARG A 83 5.38 -1.60 35.71
C ARG A 83 5.77 -0.38 34.88
N GLU A 84 6.89 0.26 35.24
CA GLU A 84 7.36 1.48 34.58
C GLU A 84 7.88 1.18 33.17
N ASP A 85 8.66 0.11 33.02
CA ASP A 85 9.09 -0.38 31.71
C ASP A 85 7.89 -0.71 30.82
N ALA A 86 6.90 -1.43 31.36
CA ALA A 86 5.70 -1.79 30.63
C ALA A 86 4.93 -0.56 30.15
N LYS A 87 4.75 0.46 31.00
CA LYS A 87 4.12 1.73 30.61
C LYS A 87 4.89 2.43 29.49
N ASN A 88 6.22 2.49 29.58
CA ASN A 88 7.05 3.12 28.56
C ASN A 88 6.96 2.39 27.21
N ILE A 89 6.96 1.06 27.23
CA ILE A 89 6.81 0.22 26.04
C ILE A 89 5.43 0.39 25.41
N ILE A 90 4.37 0.38 26.22
CA ILE A 90 2.99 0.58 25.76
C ILE A 90 2.81 1.99 25.18
N ALA A 91 3.39 3.01 25.80
CA ALA A 91 3.38 4.37 25.27
C ALA A 91 4.08 4.47 23.90
N ALA A 92 5.18 3.74 23.71
CA ALA A 92 5.85 3.67 22.40
C ALA A 92 4.96 3.00 21.34
N TYR A 93 4.24 1.92 21.68
CA TYR A 93 3.26 1.31 20.78
C TYR A 93 2.11 2.25 20.45
N TRP A 94 1.54 2.88 21.47
CA TRP A 94 0.45 3.85 21.31
C TRP A 94 0.84 4.96 20.34
N ARG A 95 2.02 5.57 20.55
CA ARG A 95 2.52 6.61 19.65
C ARG A 95 2.77 6.10 18.24
N GLY A 96 3.35 4.91 18.10
CA GLY A 96 3.59 4.31 16.79
C GLY A 96 2.30 3.97 16.03
N VAL A 97 1.24 3.58 16.74
CA VAL A 97 -0.11 3.37 16.17
C VAL A 97 -0.70 4.70 15.70
N GLN A 98 -0.58 5.76 16.51
CA GLN A 98 -1.03 7.10 16.12
C GLN A 98 -0.28 7.62 14.88
N ASP A 99 1.05 7.63 14.92
CA ASP A 99 1.89 8.09 13.80
C ASP A 99 1.56 7.33 12.50
N PHE A 100 1.34 6.01 12.60
CA PHE A 100 0.95 5.20 11.45
C PHE A 100 -0.48 5.50 10.96
N GLY A 101 -1.40 5.80 11.88
CA GLY A 101 -2.77 6.23 11.55
C GLY A 101 -2.79 7.56 10.81
N ASP A 102 -2.08 8.55 11.34
CA ASP A 102 -1.95 9.88 10.74
C ASP A 102 -1.34 9.81 9.33
N TRP A 103 -0.33 8.96 9.16
CA TRP A 103 0.24 8.70 7.84
C TRP A 103 -0.75 8.03 6.89
N LEU A 104 -1.53 7.05 7.35
CA LEU A 104 -2.53 6.39 6.50
C LEU A 104 -3.62 7.36 6.02
N GLU A 105 -3.98 8.33 6.84
CA GLU A 105 -4.93 9.39 6.50
C GLU A 105 -4.32 10.43 5.54
N GLY A 106 -3.06 10.82 5.78
CA GLY A 106 -2.33 11.80 4.96
C GLY A 106 -1.96 11.31 3.55
N VAL A 107 -1.82 10.00 3.33
CA VAL A 107 -1.44 9.45 2.01
C VAL A 107 -2.62 9.56 1.03
N GLY A 108 -2.43 10.34 -0.04
CA GLY A 108 -3.43 10.53 -1.09
C GLY A 108 -3.73 9.24 -1.85
N TRP A 109 -4.94 9.13 -2.44
CA TRP A 109 -5.36 7.96 -3.24
C TRP A 109 -4.26 7.50 -4.22
N LEU A 110 -3.64 8.44 -4.93
CA LEU A 110 -2.67 8.14 -5.99
C LEU A 110 -1.38 7.52 -5.42
N GLU A 111 -0.93 8.03 -4.29
CA GLU A 111 0.22 7.47 -3.58
C GLU A 111 -0.08 6.09 -3.02
N LYS A 112 -1.32 5.84 -2.54
CA LYS A 112 -1.76 4.50 -2.12
C LYS A 112 -1.66 3.50 -3.28
N GLN A 113 -2.04 3.89 -4.49
CA GLN A 113 -1.92 3.02 -5.67
C GLN A 113 -0.46 2.88 -6.13
N PHE A 114 0.33 3.95 -6.11
CA PHE A 114 1.74 3.90 -6.48
C PHE A 114 2.55 2.99 -5.53
N LEU A 115 2.28 3.04 -4.22
CA LEU A 115 2.91 2.17 -3.22
C LEU A 115 2.56 0.69 -3.43
N LYS A 116 1.32 0.39 -3.87
CA LYS A 116 0.93 -0.98 -4.27
C LYS A 116 1.70 -1.44 -5.51
N ILE A 117 1.80 -0.59 -6.54
CA ILE A 117 2.47 -0.91 -7.81
C ILE A 117 3.98 -1.06 -7.65
N LYS A 118 4.63 -0.15 -6.92
CA LYS A 118 6.08 -0.13 -6.66
C LYS A 118 6.60 -1.44 -6.06
N TYR A 119 5.74 -2.19 -5.37
CA TYR A 119 6.10 -3.47 -4.77
C TYR A 119 5.61 -4.70 -5.55
N TYR A 120 4.57 -4.56 -6.38
CA TYR A 120 4.18 -5.62 -7.33
C TYR A 120 5.18 -5.75 -8.48
N PHE A 121 5.83 -4.65 -8.86
CA PHE A 121 6.86 -4.63 -9.90
C PHE A 121 8.25 -4.50 -9.26
N PRO A 122 8.92 -5.62 -8.90
CA PRO A 122 10.28 -5.55 -8.40
C PRO A 122 11.16 -4.89 -9.47
N LYS A 123 12.14 -4.08 -9.08
CA LYS A 123 13.08 -3.42 -10.02
C LYS A 123 13.72 -4.39 -11.02
N LYS A 124 13.88 -5.66 -10.63
CA LYS A 124 14.35 -6.76 -11.51
C LYS A 124 13.37 -7.12 -12.63
N ALA A 125 12.07 -6.98 -12.42
CA ALA A 125 11.05 -7.14 -13.44
C ALA A 125 11.09 -6.01 -14.47
N PHE A 126 11.43 -4.77 -14.07
CA PHE A 126 11.68 -3.68 -15.02
C PHE A 126 12.87 -3.96 -15.93
N ALA A 127 13.97 -4.49 -15.37
CA ALA A 127 15.12 -4.90 -16.19
C ALA A 127 14.76 -6.03 -17.16
N LYS A 128 14.02 -7.06 -16.70
CA LYS A 128 13.56 -8.16 -17.55
C LYS A 128 12.56 -7.71 -18.61
N ALA A 129 11.63 -6.81 -18.25
CA ALA A 129 10.67 -6.22 -19.18
C ALA A 129 11.37 -5.34 -20.21
N GLY A 130 12.39 -4.58 -19.81
CA GLY A 130 13.23 -3.80 -20.72
C GLY A 130 13.98 -4.69 -21.71
N ILE A 131 14.61 -5.77 -21.25
CA ILE A 131 15.27 -6.76 -22.10
C ILE A 131 14.26 -7.43 -23.04
N PHE A 132 13.09 -7.82 -22.53
CA PHE A 132 12.03 -8.41 -23.34
C PHE A 132 11.53 -7.44 -24.40
N LEU A 133 11.29 -6.17 -24.04
CA LEU A 133 10.86 -5.12 -24.98
C LEU A 133 11.93 -4.87 -26.04
N PHE A 134 13.21 -4.83 -25.66
CA PHE A 134 14.32 -4.69 -26.58
C PHE A 134 14.41 -5.88 -27.55
N LEU A 135 14.28 -7.11 -27.06
CA LEU A 135 14.24 -8.31 -27.88
C LEU A 135 13.00 -8.35 -28.79
N LEU A 136 11.85 -7.87 -28.31
CA LEU A 136 10.63 -7.73 -29.09
C LEU A 136 10.82 -6.73 -30.23
N ILE A 137 11.42 -5.57 -29.96
CA ILE A 137 11.72 -4.55 -30.98
C ILE A 137 12.70 -5.11 -32.01
N LEU A 138 13.77 -5.78 -31.58
CA LEU A 138 14.71 -6.44 -32.48
C LEU A 138 14.01 -7.51 -33.32
N PHE A 139 13.15 -8.32 -32.72
CA PHE A 139 12.38 -9.34 -33.42
C PHE A 139 11.44 -8.74 -34.46
N ILE A 140 10.73 -7.65 -34.13
CA ILE A 140 9.89 -6.91 -35.08
C ILE A 140 10.72 -6.36 -36.24
N GLN A 141 11.89 -5.77 -35.98
CA GLN A 141 12.75 -5.27 -37.05
C GLN A 141 13.29 -6.40 -37.95
N LEU A 142 13.61 -7.54 -37.36
CA LEU A 142 14.10 -8.71 -38.09
C LEU A 142 12.97 -9.34 -38.92
N ALA A 143 11.77 -9.44 -38.35
CA ALA A 143 10.56 -9.88 -39.03
C ALA A 143 10.20 -8.94 -40.19
N ASN A 144 10.32 -7.61 -40.03
CA ASN A 144 10.04 -6.65 -41.10
C ASN A 144 10.89 -6.86 -42.36
N LYS A 145 12.13 -7.35 -42.20
CA LYS A 145 13.03 -7.66 -43.31
C LYS A 145 12.71 -9.00 -43.99
N THR A 146 11.79 -9.78 -43.45
CA THR A 146 11.33 -11.05 -44.04
C THR A 146 9.95 -10.91 -44.65
N GLN A 147 9.72 -11.58 -45.79
CA GLN A 147 8.49 -11.48 -46.59
C GLN A 147 7.21 -11.83 -45.79
N VAL A 148 7.33 -12.72 -44.80
CA VAL A 148 6.25 -13.09 -43.87
C VAL A 148 6.01 -12.03 -42.79
N GLY A 149 7.08 -11.42 -42.26
CA GLY A 149 6.95 -10.42 -41.19
C GLY A 149 6.55 -9.04 -41.69
N GLY A 150 6.86 -8.68 -42.95
CA GLY A 150 6.32 -7.47 -43.59
C GLY A 150 4.79 -7.49 -43.65
N ASN A 151 4.18 -8.63 -44.01
CA ASN A 151 2.73 -8.79 -44.03
C ASN A 151 2.11 -8.77 -42.62
N ALA A 152 2.79 -9.34 -41.63
CA ALA A 152 2.32 -9.29 -40.24
C ALA A 152 2.36 -7.87 -39.66
N ILE A 153 3.38 -7.09 -39.99
CA ILE A 153 3.50 -5.68 -39.55
C ILE A 153 2.48 -4.80 -40.25
N ALA A 154 2.24 -5.00 -41.55
CA ALA A 154 1.17 -4.32 -42.27
C ALA A 154 -0.20 -4.62 -41.66
N PHE A 155 -0.48 -5.89 -41.33
CA PHE A 155 -1.72 -6.28 -40.66
C PHE A 155 -1.86 -5.63 -39.26
N ILE A 156 -0.79 -5.59 -38.46
CA ILE A 156 -0.82 -4.94 -37.14
C ILE A 156 -1.01 -3.42 -37.28
N ALA A 157 -0.38 -2.78 -38.26
CA ALA A 157 -0.54 -1.36 -38.53
C ALA A 157 -1.98 -1.02 -38.96
N ASP A 158 -2.55 -1.81 -39.89
CA ASP A 158 -3.93 -1.66 -40.33
C ASP A 158 -4.92 -1.88 -39.17
N TRP A 159 -4.64 -2.86 -38.31
CA TRP A 159 -5.46 -3.13 -37.13
C TRP A 159 -5.37 -2.02 -36.07
N ASN A 160 -4.18 -1.44 -35.91
CA ASN A 160 -3.95 -0.31 -35.01
C ASN A 160 -4.66 0.96 -35.52
N ASP A 161 -4.57 1.26 -36.81
CA ASP A 161 -5.28 2.39 -37.42
C ASP A 161 -6.80 2.21 -37.32
N PHE A 162 -7.29 0.99 -37.51
CA PHE A 162 -8.71 0.67 -37.33
C PHE A 162 -9.18 0.87 -35.88
N LEU A 163 -8.42 0.41 -34.89
CA LEU A 163 -8.73 0.61 -33.48
C LEU A 163 -8.64 2.09 -33.08
N PHE A 164 -7.60 2.79 -33.53
CA PHE A 164 -7.39 4.20 -33.24
C PHE A 164 -8.54 5.06 -33.77
N TRP A 165 -8.94 4.86 -35.04
CA TRP A 165 -10.08 5.58 -35.62
C TRP A 165 -11.40 5.25 -34.91
N LYS A 166 -11.65 3.98 -34.57
CA LYS A 166 -12.87 3.60 -33.83
C LYS A 166 -12.92 4.20 -32.44
N ILE A 167 -11.80 4.22 -31.72
CA ILE A 167 -11.70 4.81 -30.38
C ILE A 167 -11.88 6.33 -30.46
N ILE A 168 -11.23 7.01 -31.41
CA ILE A 168 -11.41 8.47 -31.60
C ILE A 168 -12.85 8.81 -31.93
N ILE A 169 -13.49 8.05 -32.83
CA ILE A 169 -14.90 8.26 -33.19
C ILE A 169 -15.79 8.05 -31.96
N ALA A 170 -15.57 6.99 -31.18
CA ALA A 170 -16.33 6.73 -29.96
C ALA A 170 -16.16 7.86 -28.92
N VAL A 171 -14.94 8.34 -28.71
CA VAL A 171 -14.65 9.47 -27.81
C VAL A 171 -15.30 10.76 -28.33
N GLY A 172 -15.24 11.02 -29.63
CA GLY A 172 -15.89 12.17 -30.27
C GLY A 172 -17.41 12.15 -30.11
N VAL A 173 -18.06 11.01 -30.33
CA VAL A 173 -19.51 10.84 -30.11
C VAL A 173 -19.87 11.06 -28.64
N CYS A 174 -19.11 10.49 -27.71
CA CYS A 174 -19.31 10.71 -26.28
C CYS A 174 -19.16 12.20 -25.90
N ALA A 175 -18.18 12.91 -26.48
CA ALA A 175 -17.99 14.34 -26.25
C ALA A 175 -19.16 15.16 -26.81
N ILE A 176 -19.65 14.86 -28.02
CA ILE A 176 -20.82 15.52 -28.62
C ILE A 176 -22.07 15.27 -27.78
N LEU A 177 -22.32 14.04 -27.33
CA LEU A 177 -23.45 13.72 -26.44
C LEU A 177 -23.33 14.46 -25.10
N TYR A 178 -22.14 14.49 -24.52
CA TYR A 178 -21.88 15.22 -23.27
C TYR A 178 -22.15 16.73 -23.42
N PHE A 179 -21.65 17.36 -24.49
CA PHE A 179 -21.89 18.77 -24.77
C PHE A 179 -23.36 19.05 -25.13
N GLY A 180 -24.00 18.17 -25.91
CA GLY A 180 -25.42 18.27 -26.24
C GLY A 180 -26.30 18.20 -25.00
N LEU A 181 -26.04 17.26 -24.10
CA LEU A 181 -26.73 17.15 -22.81
C LEU A 181 -26.46 18.34 -21.88
N LYS A 182 -25.26 18.93 -21.95
CA LYS A 182 -24.93 20.15 -21.20
C LYS A 182 -25.69 21.36 -21.73
N ILE A 183 -25.76 21.52 -23.06
CA ILE A 183 -26.51 22.60 -23.71
C ILE A 183 -28.02 22.46 -23.43
N THR A 184 -28.59 21.27 -23.54
CA THR A 184 -30.02 21.07 -23.22
C THR A 184 -30.32 21.34 -21.75
N LYS A 185 -29.45 20.97 -20.81
CA LYS A 185 -29.60 21.37 -19.39
C LYS A 185 -29.53 22.89 -19.18
N VAL A 186 -28.72 23.60 -19.95
CA VAL A 186 -28.63 25.08 -19.88
C VAL A 186 -29.87 25.75 -20.47
N TYR A 187 -30.49 25.17 -21.50
CA TYR A 187 -31.67 25.75 -22.16
C TYR A 187 -33.03 25.33 -21.57
N LEU A 188 -33.14 24.13 -20.98
CA LEU A 188 -34.34 23.63 -20.27
C LEU A 188 -34.31 23.92 -18.75
N GLY A 189 -33.24 24.51 -18.25
CA GLY A 189 -33.10 25.00 -16.87
C GLY A 189 -33.63 26.43 -16.67
N LYS A 190 -34.72 26.78 -17.35
CA LYS A 190 -35.61 27.91 -17.00
C LYS A 190 -36.96 27.34 -16.60
#